data_AF-A0A3D1IZ35-F1
#
_entry.id   AF-A0A3D1IZ35-F1
#
_cell.length_a   1.000
_cell.length_b   1.000
_cell.length_c   1.000
_cell.angle_alpha   90.00
_cell.angle_beta   90.00
_cell.angle_gamma   90.00
#
_symmetry.space_group_name_H-M   'P 1'
#
loop_
_entity.id
_entity.type
_entity.pdbx_description
1 polymer ?
#
loop_
_entity_poly.entity_id
_entity_poly.type
_entity_poly.pdbx_seq_one_letter_code
_entity_poly.pdbx_strand_id
1 'polypeptide(L)'
;IYGVEVLWPVLLTQVGVLRQAMAFIPTNKLDQSIMFELEHVVESAVRAATPVLADEVIHRTRSAASATYVHLDSVLDSRCRYFIALPPKQRLKMLPKVMATFDPMYGILAKSDITLRPDVIPPTAFVDSDEDWPDFEW
;
A
#
# COMPACT_ATOMS: atom_id res chain seq x y z
N ILE A 1 3.21 7.61 -24.97
CA ILE A 1 3.73 7.14 -23.66
C ILE A 1 2.77 6.05 -23.22
N TYR A 2 3.22 4.79 -23.20
CA TYR A 2 2.40 3.68 -22.72
C TYR A 2 2.56 3.64 -21.19
N GLY A 3 1.47 3.88 -20.47
CA GLY A 3 1.42 3.85 -19.01
C GLY A 3 -0.02 3.61 -18.59
N VAL A 4 -0.20 2.88 -17.49
CA VAL A 4 -1.51 2.69 -16.85
C VAL A 4 -1.51 3.55 -15.60
N GLU A 5 -2.58 4.33 -15.41
CA GLU A 5 -2.80 5.06 -14.17
C GLU A 5 -3.14 4.04 -13.09
N VAL A 6 -2.25 3.90 -12.11
CA VAL A 6 -2.41 2.99 -10.99
C VAL A 6 -2.18 3.73 -9.68
N LEU A 7 -3.01 3.45 -8.67
CA LEU A 7 -2.86 4.01 -7.34
C LEU A 7 -1.68 3.37 -6.61
N TRP A 8 -0.89 4.19 -5.90
CA TRP A 8 0.23 3.69 -5.09
C TRP A 8 -0.17 2.55 -4.14
N PRO A 9 -1.26 2.65 -3.34
CA PRO A 9 -1.63 1.56 -2.43
C PRO A 9 -1.92 0.24 -3.15
N VAL A 10 -2.50 0.29 -4.36
CA VAL A 10 -2.79 -0.89 -5.18
C VAL A 10 -1.49 -1.52 -5.65
N LEU A 11 -0.64 -0.76 -6.33
CA LEU A 11 0.61 -1.24 -6.90
C LEU A 11 1.52 -1.83 -5.81
N LEU A 12 1.68 -1.12 -4.69
CA LEU A 12 2.53 -1.56 -3.58
C LEU A 12 2.01 -2.85 -2.95
N THR A 13 0.70 -2.94 -2.70
CA THR A 13 0.08 -4.16 -2.15
C THR A 13 0.26 -5.33 -3.10
N GLN A 14 0.00 -5.15 -4.39
CA GLN A 14 0.13 -6.21 -5.40
C GLN A 14 1.57 -6.71 -5.53
N VAL A 15 2.56 -5.81 -5.56
CA VAL A 15 3.98 -6.18 -5.59
C VAL A 15 4.36 -6.98 -4.34
N GLY A 16 3.89 -6.54 -3.16
CA GLY A 16 4.09 -7.25 -1.91
C GLY A 16 3.50 -8.67 -1.93
N VAL A 17 2.23 -8.78 -2.33
CA VAL A 17 1.53 -10.08 -2.44
C VAL A 17 2.24 -11.00 -3.43
N LEU A 18 2.65 -10.49 -4.60
CA LEU A 18 3.37 -11.28 -5.60
C LEU A 18 4.68 -11.80 -5.02
N ARG A 19 5.46 -10.94 -4.35
CA ARG A 19 6.72 -11.33 -3.72
C ARG A 19 6.50 -12.42 -2.66
N GLN A 20 5.47 -12.29 -1.84
CA GLN A 20 5.14 -13.26 -0.82
C GLN A 20 4.66 -14.58 -1.42
N ALA A 21 3.82 -14.55 -2.46
CA ALA A 21 3.30 -15.73 -3.13
C ALA A 21 4.42 -16.58 -3.73
N MET A 22 5.48 -15.94 -4.27
CA MET A 22 6.68 -16.62 -4.80
C MET A 22 7.43 -17.46 -3.77
N ALA A 23 7.20 -17.29 -2.46
CA ALA A 23 7.74 -18.17 -1.43
C ALA A 23 7.00 -19.52 -1.32
N PHE A 24 5.76 -19.60 -1.84
CA PHE A 24 4.88 -20.76 -1.71
C PHE A 24 4.57 -21.45 -3.03
N ILE A 25 4.85 -20.81 -4.17
CA ILE A 25 4.72 -21.40 -5.50
C ILE A 25 6.08 -21.80 -6.08
N PRO A 26 6.17 -22.86 -6.91
CA PRO A 26 7.40 -23.16 -7.62
C PRO A 26 7.83 -21.99 -8.52
N THR A 27 9.04 -21.49 -8.32
CA THR A 27 9.64 -20.44 -9.17
C THR A 27 10.99 -20.89 -9.70
N ASN A 28 11.35 -20.48 -10.90
CA ASN A 28 12.67 -20.67 -11.48
C ASN A 28 13.53 -19.40 -11.36
N LYS A 29 14.78 -19.45 -11.85
CA LYS A 29 15.71 -18.31 -11.78
C LYS A 29 15.23 -17.08 -12.56
N LEU A 30 14.56 -17.29 -13.70
CA LEU A 30 14.00 -16.23 -14.51
C LEU A 30 12.89 -15.51 -13.74
N ASP A 31 11.96 -16.24 -13.11
CA ASP A 31 10.87 -15.65 -12.33
C ASP A 31 11.41 -14.76 -11.20
N GLN A 32 12.43 -15.25 -10.47
CA GLN A 32 13.07 -14.46 -9.41
C GLN A 32 13.79 -13.22 -9.96
N SER A 33 14.46 -13.31 -11.11
CA SER A 33 15.10 -12.15 -11.73
C SER A 33 14.09 -11.08 -12.17
N ILE A 34 12.96 -11.49 -12.73
CA ILE A 34 11.87 -10.59 -13.14
C ILE A 34 11.27 -9.91 -11.90
N MET A 35 11.06 -10.65 -10.81
CA MET A 35 10.56 -10.07 -9.57
C MET A 35 11.52 -9.03 -9.00
N PHE A 36 12.84 -9.30 -8.97
CA PHE A 36 13.82 -8.31 -8.51
C PHE A 36 13.87 -7.06 -9.39
N GLU A 37 13.72 -7.21 -10.70
CA GLU A 37 13.61 -6.07 -11.61
C GLU A 37 12.36 -5.24 -11.31
N LEU A 38 11.20 -5.88 -11.12
CA LEU A 38 9.96 -5.21 -10.72
C LEU A 38 10.10 -4.47 -9.39
N GLU A 39 10.65 -5.13 -8.36
CA GLU A 39 10.93 -4.51 -7.05
C GLU A 39 11.83 -3.29 -7.23
N HIS A 40 12.91 -3.41 -8.01
CA HIS A 40 13.83 -2.31 -8.25
C HIS A 40 13.16 -1.11 -8.93
N VAL A 41 12.33 -1.35 -9.96
CA VAL A 41 11.60 -0.28 -10.66
C VAL A 41 10.62 0.41 -9.73
N VAL A 42 9.84 -0.35 -8.96
CA VAL A 42 8.84 0.20 -8.03
C VAL A 42 9.51 0.95 -6.88
N GLU A 43 10.54 0.40 -6.25
CA GLU A 43 11.28 1.07 -5.18
C GLU A 43 11.96 2.35 -5.68
N SER A 44 12.50 2.34 -6.90
CA SER A 44 13.08 3.53 -7.52
C SER A 44 12.03 4.62 -7.78
N ALA A 45 10.85 4.23 -8.25
CA ALA A 45 9.74 5.16 -8.45
C ALA A 45 9.24 5.77 -7.13
N VAL A 46 9.14 4.97 -6.06
CA VAL A 46 8.82 5.45 -4.70
C VAL A 46 9.88 6.44 -4.22
N ARG A 47 11.16 6.14 -4.42
CA ARG A 47 12.28 7.02 -4.06
C ARG A 47 12.26 8.34 -4.82
N ALA A 48 11.89 8.32 -6.09
CA ALA A 48 11.73 9.53 -6.88
C ALA A 48 10.51 10.37 -6.43
N ALA A 49 9.39 9.71 -6.12
CA ALA A 49 8.15 10.39 -5.74
C ALA A 49 8.18 10.98 -4.33
N THR A 50 8.75 10.26 -3.36
CA THR A 50 8.78 10.68 -1.95
C THR A 50 10.10 10.36 -1.25
N PRO A 51 11.22 11.02 -1.65
CA PRO A 51 12.57 10.66 -1.19
C PRO A 51 12.73 10.55 0.32
N VAL A 52 12.08 11.46 1.07
CA VAL A 52 12.17 11.54 2.54
C VAL A 52 11.45 10.37 3.23
N LEU A 53 10.35 9.88 2.68
CA LEU A 53 9.51 8.83 3.28
C LEU A 53 9.66 7.47 2.59
N ALA A 54 10.53 7.38 1.58
CA ALA A 54 10.61 6.21 0.71
C ALA A 54 10.92 4.92 1.47
N ASP A 55 11.87 4.95 2.38
CA ASP A 55 12.23 3.76 3.18
C ASP A 55 11.08 3.32 4.09
N GLU A 56 10.32 4.26 4.64
CA GLU A 56 9.13 3.94 5.43
C GLU A 56 8.06 3.31 4.54
N VAL A 57 7.77 3.87 3.37
CA VAL A 57 6.80 3.30 2.42
C VAL A 57 7.20 1.87 2.03
N ILE A 58 8.46 1.66 1.64
CA ILE A 58 8.96 0.34 1.23
C ILE A 58 8.86 -0.65 2.40
N HIS A 59 9.22 -0.23 3.61
CA HIS A 59 9.08 -1.06 4.81
C HIS A 59 7.61 -1.45 5.05
N ARG A 60 6.67 -0.50 5.00
CA ARG A 60 5.24 -0.76 5.19
C ARG A 60 4.66 -1.67 4.12
N THR A 61 5.10 -1.53 2.87
CA THR A 61 4.70 -2.44 1.78
C THR A 61 5.09 -3.87 2.08
N ARG A 62 6.32 -4.10 2.55
CA ARG A 62 6.80 -5.45 2.94
C ARG A 62 6.03 -5.99 4.15
N SER A 63 5.69 -5.14 5.12
CA SER A 63 4.86 -5.55 6.26
C SER A 63 3.45 -5.94 5.81
N ALA A 64 2.80 -5.14 4.96
CA ALA A 64 1.47 -5.40 4.43
C ALA A 64 1.41 -6.73 3.63
N ALA A 65 2.48 -7.08 2.92
CA ALA A 65 2.59 -8.33 2.18
C ALA A 65 2.47 -9.60 3.05
N SER A 66 2.72 -9.50 4.35
CA SER A 66 2.57 -10.63 5.28
C SER A 66 1.12 -10.92 5.68
N ALA A 67 0.20 -10.01 5.37
CA ALA A 67 -1.22 -10.18 5.65
C ALA A 67 -1.83 -11.32 4.80
N THR A 68 -2.92 -11.90 5.30
CA THR A 68 -3.69 -12.89 4.54
C THR A 68 -4.37 -12.22 3.36
N TYR A 69 -4.56 -12.98 2.27
CA TYR A 69 -5.31 -12.49 1.11
C TYR A 69 -6.72 -12.00 1.49
N VAL A 70 -7.42 -12.73 2.36
CA VAL A 70 -8.75 -12.34 2.88
C VAL A 70 -8.72 -10.98 3.57
N HIS A 71 -7.67 -10.70 4.35
CA HIS A 71 -7.53 -9.41 4.99
C HIS A 71 -7.29 -8.30 3.95
N LEU A 72 -6.32 -8.49 3.07
CA LEU A 72 -5.97 -7.50 2.05
C LEU A 72 -7.16 -7.18 1.14
N ASP A 73 -7.90 -8.20 0.71
CA ASP A 73 -9.11 -8.04 -0.10
C ASP A 73 -10.18 -7.21 0.63
N SER A 74 -10.37 -7.46 1.94
CA SER A 74 -11.34 -6.73 2.76
C SER A 74 -11.00 -5.26 3.03
N VAL A 75 -9.72 -4.86 2.91
CA VAL A 75 -9.28 -3.50 3.27
C VAL A 75 -8.78 -2.69 2.08
N LEU A 76 -8.40 -3.32 0.97
CA LEU A 76 -7.77 -2.62 -0.15
C LEU A 76 -8.65 -1.48 -0.68
N ASP A 77 -9.92 -1.77 -0.87
CA ASP A 77 -10.90 -0.88 -1.45
C ASP A 77 -11.11 0.41 -0.61
N SER A 78 -11.48 0.28 0.67
CA SER A 78 -11.71 1.44 1.54
C SER A 78 -10.45 2.27 1.79
N ARG A 79 -9.25 1.67 1.74
CA ARG A 79 -7.96 2.38 1.85
C ARG A 79 -7.64 3.16 0.57
N CYS A 80 -7.95 2.59 -0.59
CA CYS A 80 -7.79 3.28 -1.87
C CYS A 80 -8.76 4.47 -1.97
N ARG A 81 -10.03 4.30 -1.57
CA ARG A 81 -10.99 5.43 -1.52
C ARG A 81 -10.52 6.54 -0.59
N TYR A 82 -10.05 6.19 0.61
CA TYR A 82 -9.47 7.18 1.53
C TYR A 82 -8.30 7.92 0.87
N PHE A 83 -7.39 7.20 0.20
CA PHE A 83 -6.24 7.79 -0.47
C PHE A 83 -6.63 8.72 -1.63
N ILE A 84 -7.63 8.34 -2.44
CA ILE A 84 -8.12 9.19 -3.55
C ILE A 84 -8.77 10.47 -3.01
N ALA A 85 -9.54 10.36 -1.91
CA ALA A 85 -10.23 11.48 -1.28
C ALA A 85 -9.28 12.52 -0.66
N LEU A 86 -8.01 12.17 -0.42
CA LEU A 86 -7.01 13.13 0.03
C LEU A 86 -6.71 14.17 -1.05
N PRO A 87 -6.45 15.44 -0.66
CA PRO A 87 -5.93 16.44 -1.60
C PRO A 87 -4.66 15.93 -2.28
N PRO A 88 -4.47 16.13 -3.61
CA PRO A 88 -3.32 15.59 -4.34
C PRO A 88 -1.96 15.87 -3.67
N LYS A 89 -1.78 17.09 -3.14
CA LYS A 89 -0.56 17.53 -2.43
C LYS A 89 -0.28 16.80 -1.12
N GLN A 90 -1.26 16.08 -0.57
CA GLN A 90 -1.15 15.32 0.68
C GLN A 90 -0.97 13.82 0.45
N ARG A 91 -1.36 13.28 -0.71
CA ARG A 91 -1.36 11.84 -0.99
C ARG A 91 -0.02 11.16 -0.72
N LEU A 92 1.07 11.65 -1.33
CA LEU A 92 2.41 11.08 -1.12
C LEU A 92 2.91 11.22 0.32
N LYS A 93 2.53 12.29 1.03
CA LYS A 93 2.88 12.49 2.44
C LYS A 93 2.14 11.52 3.36
N MET A 94 0.92 11.16 2.99
CA MET A 94 0.06 10.23 3.73
C MET A 94 0.28 8.77 3.34
N LEU A 95 0.92 8.50 2.20
CA LEU A 95 1.16 7.16 1.68
C LEU A 95 1.74 6.18 2.72
N PRO A 96 2.82 6.47 3.47
CA PRO A 96 3.33 5.51 4.47
C PRO A 96 2.29 5.19 5.55
N LYS A 97 1.47 6.17 5.93
CA LYS A 97 0.41 6.00 6.94
C LYS A 97 -0.74 5.15 6.40
N VAL A 98 -1.12 5.37 5.14
CA VAL A 98 -2.11 4.53 4.46
C VAL A 98 -1.60 3.10 4.36
N MET A 99 -0.36 2.90 3.92
CA MET A 99 0.25 1.56 3.84
C MET A 99 0.32 0.86 5.21
N ALA A 100 0.55 1.59 6.30
CA ALA A 100 0.52 1.03 7.65
C ALA A 100 -0.86 0.45 8.05
N THR A 101 -1.94 0.90 7.41
CA THR A 101 -3.31 0.46 7.73
C THR A 101 -3.72 -0.88 7.09
N PHE A 102 -2.85 -1.44 6.25
CA PHE A 102 -2.96 -2.79 5.68
C PHE A 102 -2.43 -3.87 6.63
N ASP A 103 -1.85 -3.49 7.77
CA ASP A 103 -1.47 -4.45 8.80
C ASP A 103 -2.72 -5.07 9.44
N PRO A 104 -2.83 -6.42 9.54
CA PRO A 104 -3.97 -7.08 10.17
C PRO A 104 -4.23 -6.67 11.61
N MET A 105 -3.19 -6.23 12.33
CA MET A 105 -3.29 -5.74 13.70
C MET A 105 -3.65 -4.26 13.79
N TYR A 106 -3.77 -3.53 12.68
CA TYR A 106 -3.99 -2.08 12.68
C TYR A 106 -5.20 -1.66 13.51
N GLY A 107 -6.33 -2.38 13.41
CA GLY A 107 -7.54 -2.04 14.17
C GLY A 107 -7.37 -2.16 15.70
N ILE A 108 -6.45 -3.00 16.17
CA ILE A 108 -6.11 -3.14 17.58
C ILE A 108 -5.07 -2.09 17.97
N LEU A 109 -4.00 -1.96 17.18
CA LEU A 109 -2.89 -1.03 17.42
C LEU A 109 -3.37 0.42 17.40
N ALA A 110 -4.23 0.80 16.46
CA ALA A 110 -4.75 2.15 16.36
C ALA A 110 -5.53 2.58 17.61
N LYS A 111 -6.25 1.67 18.29
CA LYS A 111 -6.96 2.00 19.53
C LYS A 111 -6.01 2.38 20.67
N SER A 112 -4.87 1.72 20.75
CA SER A 112 -3.81 2.04 21.73
C SER A 112 -3.00 3.26 21.28
N ASP A 113 -2.65 3.34 19.99
CA ASP A 113 -1.77 4.37 19.44
C ASP A 113 -2.44 5.73 19.29
N ILE A 114 -3.76 5.83 19.09
CA ILE A 114 -4.47 7.13 19.05
C ILE A 114 -4.23 7.95 20.33
N THR A 115 -3.97 7.28 21.47
CA THR A 115 -3.65 7.96 22.74
C THR A 115 -2.19 8.42 22.84
N LEU A 116 -1.28 7.82 22.05
CA LEU A 116 0.17 8.03 22.11
C LEU A 116 0.75 8.77 20.90
N ARG A 117 0.07 8.71 19.75
CA ARG A 117 0.51 9.22 18.45
C ARG A 117 -0.69 9.88 17.76
N PRO A 118 -0.78 11.22 17.73
CA PRO A 118 -1.93 11.95 17.18
C PRO A 118 -2.03 11.86 15.65
N ASP A 119 -1.08 11.18 15.01
CA ASP A 119 -0.88 11.21 13.56
C ASP A 119 -1.28 9.88 12.87
N VAL A 120 -1.95 9.00 13.63
CA VAL A 120 -2.59 7.74 13.22
C VAL A 120 -3.92 8.00 12.51
N ILE A 121 -4.19 7.27 11.43
CA ILE A 121 -5.48 7.32 10.74
C ILE A 121 -6.49 6.50 11.55
N PRO A 122 -7.56 7.07 12.10
CA PRO A 122 -8.50 6.29 12.89
C PRO A 122 -9.19 5.24 12.00
N PRO A 123 -9.46 4.02 12.48
CA PRO A 123 -10.15 3.00 11.69
C PRO A 123 -11.52 3.46 11.14
N THR A 124 -12.15 4.42 11.81
CA THR A 124 -13.42 5.04 11.38
C THR A 124 -13.28 5.97 10.18
N ALA A 125 -12.07 6.28 9.72
CA ALA A 125 -11.85 7.08 8.51
C ALA A 125 -12.04 6.28 7.22
N PHE A 126 -12.07 4.95 7.30
CA PHE A 126 -12.28 4.07 6.17
C PHE A 126 -13.77 3.77 6.02
N VAL A 127 -14.31 4.09 4.86
CA VAL A 127 -15.72 3.88 4.52
C VAL A 127 -15.78 2.80 3.45
N ASP A 128 -16.48 1.71 3.75
CA ASP A 128 -16.80 0.69 2.77
C ASP A 128 -17.97 1.18 1.91
N SER A 129 -17.86 0.96 0.60
CA SER A 129 -18.87 1.34 -0.39
C SER A 129 -18.84 0.32 -1.52
N ASP A 130 -19.99 0.10 -2.15
CA ASP A 130 -20.10 -0.71 -3.37
C ASP A 130 -19.99 0.15 -4.65
N GLU A 131 -19.80 1.47 -4.50
CA GLU A 131 -19.64 2.39 -5.62
C GLU A 131 -18.26 2.27 -6.27
N ASP A 132 -18.20 2.48 -7.59
CA ASP A 132 -16.93 2.57 -8.30
C ASP A 132 -16.01 3.64 -7.70
N TRP A 133 -14.70 3.48 -7.85
CA TRP A 133 -13.76 4.50 -7.42
C TRP A 133 -14.02 5.80 -8.20
N PRO A 134 -14.00 6.95 -7.52
CA PRO A 134 -14.08 8.23 -8.22
C PRO A 134 -12.88 8.38 -9.15
N ASP A 135 -13.08 9.06 -10.28
CA ASP A 135 -11.98 9.45 -11.17
C ASP A 135 -10.87 10.12 -10.36
N PHE A 136 -9.62 9.73 -10.63
CA PHE A 136 -8.46 10.24 -9.90
C PHE A 136 -7.46 10.88 -10.85
N GLU A 137 -7.10 12.12 -10.56
CA GLU A 137 -6.00 12.83 -11.24
C GLU A 137 -4.84 12.98 -10.25
N TRP A 138 -3.61 12.70 -10.70
CA TRP A 138 -2.38 12.76 -9.88
C TRP A 138 -1.96 14.19 -9.51
#